data_AF-A0A1W9TJN7-F1
#
_entry.id   AF-A0A1W9TJN7-F1
#
_cell.length_a   1.000
_cell.length_b   1.000
_cell.length_c   1.000
_cell.angle_alpha   90.00
_cell.angle_beta   90.00
_cell.angle_gamma   90.00
#
_symmetry.space_group_name_H-M   'P 1'
#
loop_
_entity.id
_entity.type
_entity.pdbx_description
1 polymer ?
#
loop_
_entity_poly.entity_id
_entity_poly.type
_entity_poly.pdbx_seq_one_letter_code
_entity_poly.pdbx_strand_id
1 'polypeptide(L)'
;MLGIDTDRIVIWDQRDTGAEQGLDILRGLITDGSFNMIVINSVAGLTPKKELEDDIGKANIALQARMMSKLMRVITGSAAKNKCSIIFVNQLRTNVGPNVR
;
A
#
# COMPACT_ATOMS: atom_id res chain seq x y z
N MET A 1 11.86 -24.99 2.05
CA MET A 1 11.49 -23.70 2.68
C MET A 1 12.17 -22.57 1.92
N LEU A 2 11.53 -21.41 1.78
CA LEU A 2 12.01 -20.28 0.98
C LEU A 2 13.19 -19.50 1.62
N GLY A 3 13.86 -20.05 2.64
CA GLY A 3 14.96 -19.37 3.34
C GLY A 3 14.54 -18.18 4.20
N ILE A 4 13.26 -18.11 4.58
CA ILE A 4 12.67 -17.02 5.35
C ILE A 4 12.71 -17.36 6.84
N ASP A 5 13.22 -16.44 7.65
CA ASP A 5 13.15 -16.49 9.12
C ASP A 5 11.78 -15.95 9.58
N THR A 6 10.87 -16.86 9.95
CA THR A 6 9.51 -16.51 10.35
C THR A 6 9.42 -15.84 11.71
N ASP A 7 10.42 -16.02 12.58
CA ASP A 7 10.43 -15.45 13.93
C ASP A 7 10.76 -13.95 13.91
N ARG A 8 11.36 -13.48 12.81
CA ARG A 8 11.73 -12.08 12.60
C ARG A 8 10.76 -11.31 11.71
N ILE A 9 9.65 -11.93 11.30
CA ILE A 9 8.63 -11.27 10.49
C ILE A 9 7.53 -10.72 11.39
N VAL A 10 7.24 -9.44 11.22
CA VAL A 10 6.02 -8.84 11.77
C VAL A 10 4.96 -8.83 10.68
N ILE A 11 3.83 -9.49 10.95
CA ILE A 11 2.66 -9.46 10.08
C ILE A 11 1.68 -8.46 10.66
N TRP A 12 1.33 -7.47 9.84
CA TRP A 12 0.28 -6.51 10.17
C TRP A 12 -0.90 -6.68 9.20
N ASP A 13 -2.10 -6.55 9.75
CA ASP A 13 -3.34 -6.80 9.04
C ASP A 13 -4.22 -5.55 9.09
N GLN A 14 -4.65 -5.10 7.92
CA GLN A 14 -5.40 -3.86 7.71
C GLN A 14 -6.93 -4.07 7.76
N ARG A 15 -7.41 -5.24 8.19
CA ARG A 15 -8.86 -5.53 8.24
C ARG A 15 -9.62 -4.38 8.92
N ASP A 16 -10.58 -3.85 8.17
CA ASP A 16 -11.67 -2.97 8.60
C ASP A 16 -11.35 -1.48 8.88
N THR A 17 -10.12 -1.00 8.69
CA THR A 17 -9.76 0.38 9.08
C THR A 17 -9.53 1.37 7.94
N GLY A 18 -9.60 0.90 6.68
CA GLY A 18 -9.31 1.70 5.49
C GLY A 18 -7.81 1.94 5.28
N ALA A 19 -7.42 2.18 4.02
CA ALA A 19 -6.01 2.27 3.63
C ALA A 19 -5.26 3.40 4.37
N GLU A 20 -5.96 4.47 4.74
CA GLU A 20 -5.38 5.64 5.40
C GLU A 20 -4.64 5.26 6.69
N GLN A 21 -5.25 4.43 7.56
CA GLN A 21 -4.62 4.08 8.82
C GLN A 21 -3.39 3.18 8.62
N GLY A 22 -3.48 2.20 7.72
CA GLY A 22 -2.35 1.34 7.38
C GLY A 22 -1.17 2.14 6.80
N LEU A 23 -1.46 3.14 5.97
CA LEU A 23 -0.45 4.02 5.39
C LEU A 23 0.18 4.98 6.42
N ASP A 24 -0.57 5.43 7.43
CA ASP A 24 -0.02 6.21 8.54
C ASP A 24 0.92 5.38 9.43
N ILE A 25 0.57 4.11 9.69
CA ILE A 25 1.45 3.17 10.39
C ILE A 25 2.72 2.94 9.58
N LEU A 26 2.58 2.63 8.28
CA LEU A 26 3.72 2.47 7.37
C LEU A 26 4.67 3.67 7.43
N ARG A 27 4.13 4.89 7.38
CA ARG A 27 4.94 6.11 7.51
C ARG A 27 5.67 6.17 8.85
N GLY A 28 5.02 5.80 9.95
CA GLY A 28 5.62 5.71 11.28
C GLY A 28 6.82 4.76 11.30
N LEU A 29 6.60 3.52 10.85
CA LEU A 29 7.62 2.47 10.80
C LEU A 29 8.83 2.84 9.93
N ILE A 30 8.59 3.50 8.79
CA ILE A 30 9.67 3.97 7.93
C ILE A 30 10.44 5.11 8.61
N THR A 31 9.75 5.98 9.34
CA THR A 31 10.37 7.15 9.98
C THR A 31 11.17 6.78 11.22
N ASP A 32 10.70 5.80 12.01
CA ASP A 32 11.41 5.32 13.19
C ASP A 32 12.65 4.48 12.86
N GLY A 33 12.69 3.85 11.68
CA GLY A 33 13.85 3.08 11.21
C GLY A 33 13.99 1.69 11.82
N SER A 34 12.94 1.15 12.44
CA SER A 34 12.90 -0.18 13.07
C SER A 34 12.92 -1.32 12.04
N PHE A 35 12.57 -1.04 10.80
CA PHE A 35 12.50 -2.02 9.71
C PHE A 35 13.42 -1.65 8.55
N ASN A 36 14.12 -2.65 8.02
CA ASN A 36 14.97 -2.53 6.83
C ASN A 36 14.22 -2.91 5.53
N MET A 37 13.10 -3.62 5.64
CA MET A 37 12.24 -3.98 4.52
C MET A 37 10.77 -3.97 4.97
N ILE A 38 9.91 -3.38 4.15
CA ILE A 38 8.46 -3.42 4.33
C ILE A 38 7.80 -3.83 3.01
N VAL A 39 6.88 -4.78 3.08
CA VAL A 39 6.14 -5.31 1.94
C VAL A 39 4.66 -5.00 2.10
N ILE A 40 4.07 -4.37 1.08
CA ILE A 40 2.63 -4.13 0.99
C ILE A 40 2.05 -5.13 -0.01
N ASN A 41 1.37 -6.15 0.51
CA ASN A 41 0.74 -7.22 -0.27
C ASN A 41 -0.79 -7.18 -0.08
N SER A 42 -1.56 -6.49 -0.92
CA SER A 42 -1.20 -5.86 -2.20
C SER A 42 -1.75 -4.44 -2.31
N VAL A 43 -1.28 -3.68 -3.31
CA VAL A 43 -1.80 -2.34 -3.64
C VAL A 43 -3.30 -2.38 -3.82
N ALA A 44 -3.85 -3.40 -4.49
CA ALA A 44 -5.30 -3.55 -4.69
C ALA A 44 -6.09 -3.62 -3.38
N GLY A 45 -5.46 -4.07 -2.28
CA GLY A 45 -6.07 -4.09 -0.94
C GLY A 45 -6.04 -2.76 -0.20
N LEU A 46 -5.33 -1.74 -0.73
CA LEU A 46 -5.33 -0.39 -0.18
C LEU A 46 -6.61 0.36 -0.61
N THR A 47 -7.76 -0.13 -0.17
CA THR A 47 -9.06 0.52 -0.39
C THR A 47 -9.23 1.68 0.58
N PRO A 48 -9.41 2.92 0.08
CA PRO A 48 -9.72 4.08 0.92
C PRO A 48 -10.95 3.85 1.78
N LYS A 49 -10.97 4.36 3.00
CA LYS A 49 -12.13 4.23 3.91
C LYS A 49 -13.44 4.67 3.26
N LYS A 50 -13.39 5.77 2.50
CA LYS A 50 -14.55 6.27 1.75
C LYS A 50 -15.10 5.25 0.74
N GLU A 51 -14.24 4.48 0.09
CA GLU A 51 -14.66 3.42 -0.84
C GLU A 51 -15.26 2.21 -0.11
N LEU A 52 -14.85 1.94 1.14
CA LEU A 52 -15.44 0.89 1.98
C LEU A 52 -16.84 1.24 2.49
N GLU A 53 -17.12 2.53 2.71
CA GLU A 53 -18.40 3.05 3.20
C GLU A 53 -19.44 3.27 2.09
N ASP A 54 -18.98 3.34 0.84
CA ASP A 54 -19.85 3.57 -0.32
C ASP A 54 -20.46 2.26 -0.84
N ASP A 55 -21.65 2.35 -1.44
CA ASP A 55 -22.28 1.20 -2.11
C ASP A 55 -21.41 0.66 -3.25
N ILE A 56 -21.43 -0.67 -3.42
CA ILE A 56 -20.76 -1.35 -4.52
C ILE A 56 -21.31 -0.79 -5.85
N GLY A 57 -20.41 -0.20 -6.66
CA GLY A 57 -20.75 0.39 -7.96
C GLY A 57 -20.76 1.92 -7.98
N LYS A 58 -20.64 2.58 -6.82
CA LYS A 58 -20.46 4.03 -6.77
C LYS A 58 -19.07 4.41 -7.27
N ALA A 59 -19.02 5.33 -8.25
CA ALA A 59 -17.77 5.70 -8.90
C ALA A 59 -16.88 6.58 -8.00
N ASN A 60 -15.79 6.01 -7.50
CA ASN A 60 -14.72 6.73 -6.81
C ASN A 60 -13.53 6.92 -7.76
N ILE A 61 -13.54 8.01 -8.52
CA ILE A 61 -12.52 8.25 -9.56
C ILE A 61 -11.17 8.56 -8.89
N ALA A 62 -10.20 7.66 -9.10
CA ALA A 62 -8.78 7.81 -8.79
C ALA A 62 -8.43 8.09 -7.32
N LEU A 63 -9.29 7.76 -6.35
CA LEU A 63 -9.05 8.08 -4.94
C LEU A 63 -7.81 7.36 -4.39
N GLN A 64 -7.70 6.06 -4.64
CA GLN A 64 -6.51 5.26 -4.31
C GLN A 64 -5.23 5.83 -4.94
N ALA A 65 -5.25 6.19 -6.23
CA ALA A 65 -4.08 6.73 -6.92
C ALA A 65 -3.60 8.07 -6.33
N ARG A 66 -4.54 8.95 -5.95
CA ARG A 66 -4.21 10.21 -5.26
C ARG A 66 -3.61 9.97 -3.88
N MET A 67 -4.14 9.02 -3.13
CA MET A 67 -3.63 8.65 -1.81
C MET A 67 -2.19 8.13 -1.91
N MET A 68 -1.93 7.19 -2.83
CA MET A 68 -0.60 6.67 -3.11
C MET A 68 0.39 7.77 -3.50
N SER A 69 -0.03 8.69 -4.38
CA SER A 69 0.82 9.82 -4.80
C SER A 69 1.22 10.72 -3.63
N LYS A 70 0.31 10.96 -2.69
CA LYS A 70 0.61 11.73 -1.46
C LYS A 70 1.57 10.98 -0.55
N LEU A 71 1.34 9.68 -0.35
CA LEU A 71 2.19 8.82 0.47
C LEU A 71 3.63 8.78 -0.07
N MET A 72 3.80 8.50 -1.37
CA MET A 72 5.13 8.36 -1.99
C MET A 72 6.00 9.59 -1.77
N ARG A 73 5.42 10.80 -1.85
CA ARG A 73 6.14 12.06 -1.60
C ARG A 73 6.73 12.14 -0.20
N VAL A 74 6.08 11.54 0.79
CA VAL A 74 6.50 11.58 2.19
C VAL A 74 7.48 10.45 2.49
N ILE A 75 7.16 9.23 2.06
CA ILE A 75 7.90 8.05 2.54
C ILE A 75 9.22 7.84 1.81
N THR A 76 9.39 8.32 0.57
CA THR A 76 10.61 8.09 -0.23
C THR A 76 11.85 8.67 0.46
N GLY A 77 11.76 9.88 0.99
CA GLY A 77 12.87 10.52 1.70
C GLY A 77 13.23 9.80 3.00
N SER A 78 12.21 9.47 3.81
CA SER A 78 12.40 8.72 5.06
C SER A 78 12.98 7.34 4.82
N ALA A 79 12.52 6.63 3.78
CA ALA A 79 13.01 5.31 3.41
C ALA A 79 14.49 5.33 3.03
N ALA A 80 14.91 6.30 2.22
CA ALA A 80 16.31 6.47 1.85
C ALA A 80 17.19 6.79 3.08
N LYS A 81 16.74 7.70 3.95
CA LYS A 81 17.46 8.07 5.18
C LYS A 81 17.66 6.88 6.11
N ASN A 82 16.61 6.07 6.29
CA ASN A 82 16.59 4.94 7.21
C ASN A 82 17.00 3.61 6.56
N LYS A 83 17.49 3.63 5.31
CA LYS A 83 17.91 2.43 4.56
C LYS A 83 16.82 1.35 4.50
N CYS A 84 15.56 1.76 4.40
CA CYS A 84 14.41 0.87 4.33
C CYS A 84 13.99 0.66 2.86
N SER A 85 13.91 -0.59 2.44
CA SER A 85 13.32 -0.96 1.13
C SER A 85 11.81 -1.13 1.27
N ILE A 86 11.04 -0.58 0.33
CA ILE A 86 9.58 -0.67 0.33
C ILE A 86 9.14 -1.36 -0.95
N ILE A 87 8.41 -2.46 -0.81
CA ILE A 87 7.95 -3.29 -1.92
C ILE A 87 6.42 -3.22 -1.99
N PHE A 88 5.90 -2.76 -3.13
CA PHE A 88 4.48 -2.78 -3.44
C PHE A 88 4.17 -3.94 -4.38
N VAL A 89 3.36 -4.89 -3.91
CA VAL A 89 2.83 -5.96 -4.78
C VAL A 89 1.60 -5.40 -5.48
N ASN A 90 1.61 -5.37 -6.80
CA ASN A 90 0.46 -4.92 -7.58
C ASN A 90 0.03 -5.98 -8.60
N GLN A 91 -1.24 -5.98 -8.95
CA GLN A 91 -1.80 -6.86 -9.97
C GLN A 91 -1.77 -6.17 -11.32
N LEU A 92 -1.47 -6.93 -12.38
CA LEU A 92 -1.66 -6.45 -13.74
C LEU A 92 -3.17 -6.36 -14.03
N ARG A 93 -3.59 -5.22 -14.56
CA ARG A 93 -4.95 -5.06 -15.09
C ARG A 93 -4.88 -5.04 -16.60
N THR A 94 -5.62 -5.93 -17.25
CA THR A 94 -5.77 -5.91 -18.70
C THR A 94 -6.72 -4.78 -19.06
N ASN A 95 -6.26 -3.81 -19.84
CA ASN A 95 -7.15 -2.76 -20.34
C ASN A 95 -8.10 -3.39 -21.37
N VAL A 96 -9.37 -3.51 -21.01
CA VAL A 96 -10.44 -3.68 -22.00
C VAL A 96 -10.78 -2.29 -22.54
N GLY A 97 -9.80 -1.66 -23.21
CA GLY A 97 -10.07 -0.47 -24.02
C GLY A 97 -11.00 -0.84 -25.18
N PRO A 98 -11.77 0.10 -25.76
CA PRO A 98 -12.59 -0.22 -26.90
C PRO A 98 -11.69 -0.78 -28.00
N ASN A 99 -12.07 -1.92 -28.59
CA ASN A 99 -11.40 -2.48 -29.75
C ASN A 99 -11.29 -1.40 -30.83
N VAL A 100 -10.16 -0.71 -30.92
CA VAL A 100 -9.84 0.11 -32.07
C VAL A 100 -9.30 -0.87 -33.10
N ARG A 101 -10.15 -1.16 -34.08
CA ARG A 101 -9.77 -1.84 -35.31
C ARG A 101 -8.75 -1.01 -36.08
#